data_AF-A0A0B1STF1-F1
#
_entry.id   AF-A0A0B1STF1-F1
#
_cell.length_a   1.000
_cell.length_b   1.000
_cell.length_c   1.000
_cell.angle_alpha   90.00
_cell.angle_beta   90.00
_cell.angle_gamma   90.00
#
_symmetry.space_group_name_H-M   'P 1'
#
loop_
_entity.id
_entity.type
_entity.pdbx_description
1 polymer ?
#
loop_
_entity_poly.entity_id
_entity_poly.type
_entity_poly.pdbx_seq_one_letter_code
_entity_poly.pdbx_strand_id
1 'polypeptide(L)'
;MKLWVKQMREQRKKQIKSVDLENVRRVFEPAAHMDAVKIKKSLHQKILYWSLDETGLVFYLWTTIVFIGCFYNLVTIVIMVFEEVHRNFYEPWITCNIVFDCIFFLDLIMLTRRQFIEDGIRIKGVKEMLIHRMKSKYFYIDILCILPTDLLLYLRPGLSICRLNRLLKCYRVGEFNALTEIRTTLPNLFRISKLIFTCFIIFHWNGCLYFFISIYYNFPCMLFHIFLLHKGILSDFGIYRKQRNY
;
A
#
# COMPACT_ATOMS: atom_id res chain seq x y z
N MET A 1 -48.47 3.78 -63.02
CA MET A 1 -48.74 3.78 -61.56
C MET A 1 -47.52 3.40 -60.69
N LYS A 2 -46.75 2.34 -61.02
CA LYS A 2 -45.59 1.90 -60.20
C LYS A 2 -44.42 2.90 -60.10
N LEU A 3 -44.17 3.70 -61.15
CA LEU A 3 -43.05 4.65 -61.18
C LEU A 3 -43.24 5.82 -60.20
N TRP A 4 -44.47 6.36 -60.15
CA TRP A 4 -44.85 7.47 -59.27
C TRP A 4 -44.73 7.08 -57.79
N VAL A 5 -45.15 5.87 -57.43
CA VAL A 5 -44.98 5.32 -56.08
C VAL A 5 -43.50 5.19 -55.70
N LYS A 6 -42.64 4.80 -56.65
CA LYS A 6 -41.19 4.72 -56.43
C LYS A 6 -40.58 6.10 -56.20
N GLN A 7 -40.94 7.10 -57.00
CA GLN A 7 -40.51 8.50 -56.82
C GLN A 7 -40.97 9.06 -55.47
N MET A 8 -42.22 8.83 -55.08
CA MET A 8 -42.75 9.27 -53.78
C MET A 8 -41.97 8.67 -52.60
N ARG A 9 -41.57 7.39 -52.67
CA ARG A 9 -40.74 6.74 -51.64
C ARG A 9 -39.33 7.34 -51.56
N GLU A 10 -38.72 7.62 -52.71
CA GLU A 10 -37.39 8.23 -52.74
C GLU A 10 -37.39 9.67 -52.22
N GLN A 11 -38.41 10.46 -52.55
CA GLN A 11 -38.60 11.80 -52.00
C GLN A 11 -38.79 11.77 -50.48
N ARG A 12 -39.63 10.86 -49.98
CA ARG A 12 -39.85 10.69 -48.53
C ARG A 12 -38.57 10.26 -47.80
N LYS A 13 -37.77 9.33 -48.37
CA LYS A 13 -36.49 8.92 -47.79
C LYS A 13 -35.49 10.08 -47.72
N LYS A 14 -35.41 10.90 -48.77
CA LYS A 14 -34.54 12.08 -48.79
C LYS A 14 -34.96 13.09 -47.71
N GLN A 15 -36.26 13.31 -47.55
CA GLN A 15 -36.82 14.22 -46.56
C GLN A 15 -36.61 13.72 -45.11
N ILE A 16 -36.80 12.43 -44.85
CA ILE A 16 -36.52 11.84 -43.52
C ILE A 16 -35.03 11.98 -43.20
N LYS A 17 -34.15 11.63 -44.15
CA LYS A 17 -32.70 11.71 -43.96
C LYS A 17 -32.21 13.14 -43.71
N SER A 18 -32.80 14.15 -44.37
CA SER A 18 -32.44 15.55 -44.11
C SER A 18 -32.89 16.01 -42.73
N VAL A 19 -34.10 15.63 -42.29
CA VAL A 19 -34.62 15.97 -40.95
C VAL A 19 -33.79 15.30 -39.84
N ASP A 20 -33.40 14.04 -40.01
CA ASP A 20 -32.55 13.33 -39.05
C ASP A 20 -31.16 13.96 -38.95
N LEU A 21 -30.53 14.29 -40.08
CA LEU A 21 -29.22 14.98 -40.08
C LEU A 21 -29.30 16.35 -39.39
N GLU A 22 -30.39 17.09 -39.60
CA GLU A 22 -30.58 18.41 -39.01
C GLU A 22 -30.88 18.35 -37.50
N ASN A 23 -31.61 17.33 -37.04
CA ASN A 23 -31.80 17.06 -35.62
C ASN A 23 -30.50 16.62 -34.94
N VAL A 24 -29.74 15.72 -35.56
CA VAL A 24 -28.40 15.30 -35.08
C VAL A 24 -27.50 16.53 -34.96
N ARG A 25 -27.40 17.35 -36.03
CA ARG A 25 -26.63 18.59 -35.98
C ARG A 25 -27.09 19.49 -34.84
N ARG A 26 -28.38 19.80 -34.70
CA ARG A 26 -28.90 20.66 -33.63
C ARG A 26 -28.63 20.15 -32.21
N VAL A 27 -28.55 18.84 -32.00
CA VAL A 27 -28.25 18.25 -30.69
C VAL A 27 -26.75 18.28 -30.39
N PHE A 28 -25.89 18.04 -31.40
CA PHE A 28 -24.44 17.94 -31.21
C PHE A 28 -23.68 19.28 -31.37
N GLU A 29 -24.18 20.23 -32.19
CA GLU A 29 -23.56 21.56 -32.40
C GLU A 29 -23.45 22.40 -31.09
N PRO A 30 -24.50 22.50 -30.24
CA PRO A 30 -24.39 23.26 -29.00
C PRO A 30 -23.43 22.60 -28.01
N ALA A 31 -23.28 21.26 -28.03
CA ALA A 31 -22.29 20.56 -27.22
C ALA A 31 -20.85 20.86 -27.70
N ALA A 32 -20.62 20.89 -29.02
CA ALA A 32 -19.30 21.20 -29.59
C ALA A 32 -18.82 22.63 -29.29
N HIS A 33 -19.75 23.59 -29.14
CA HIS A 33 -19.41 24.96 -28.73
C HIS A 33 -19.06 25.08 -27.23
N MET A 34 -19.58 24.20 -26.37
CA MET A 34 -19.28 24.21 -24.93
C MET A 34 -17.86 23.69 -24.61
N ASP A 35 -17.26 22.90 -25.50
CA ASP A 35 -15.93 22.31 -25.32
C ASP A 35 -14.77 23.28 -25.62
N ALA A 36 -15.04 24.45 -26.21
CA ALA A 36 -14.01 25.40 -26.64
C ALA A 36 -13.69 26.51 -25.63
N VAL A 37 -14.33 26.56 -24.45
CA VAL A 37 -13.90 27.46 -23.37
C VAL A 37 -12.68 26.84 -22.69
N LYS A 38 -11.49 27.07 -23.27
CA LYS A 38 -10.19 26.83 -22.63
C LYS A 38 -10.05 27.76 -21.41
N ILE A 39 -10.70 27.40 -20.32
CA ILE A 39 -10.45 27.99 -19.00
C ILE A 39 -8.96 27.74 -18.72
N LYS A 40 -8.16 28.80 -18.64
CA LYS A 40 -6.76 28.77 -18.22
C LYS A 40 -6.72 28.33 -16.75
N LYS A 41 -6.90 27.03 -16.51
CA LYS A 41 -6.95 26.44 -15.17
C LYS A 41 -5.61 26.64 -14.50
N SER A 42 -5.63 27.24 -13.31
CA SER A 42 -4.41 27.49 -12.52
C SER A 42 -3.72 26.16 -12.19
N LEU A 43 -2.40 26.19 -11.98
CA LEU A 43 -1.60 24.99 -11.66
C LEU A 43 -2.23 24.16 -10.52
N HIS A 44 -2.82 24.84 -9.53
CA HIS A 44 -3.55 24.21 -8.42
C HIS A 44 -4.80 23.47 -8.86
N GLN A 45 -5.55 23.97 -9.84
CA GLN A 45 -6.69 23.25 -10.41
C GLN A 45 -6.25 22.05 -11.24
N LYS A 46 -5.08 22.10 -11.90
CA LYS A 46 -4.48 20.93 -12.57
C LYS A 46 -4.06 19.84 -11.57
N ILE A 47 -3.47 20.23 -10.45
CA ILE A 47 -3.11 19.32 -9.35
C ILE A 47 -4.38 18.77 -8.66
N LEU A 48 -5.42 19.60 -8.48
CA LEU A 48 -6.70 19.15 -7.92
C LEU A 48 -7.45 18.17 -8.83
N TYR A 49 -7.38 18.36 -10.15
CA TYR A 49 -8.07 17.52 -11.13
C TYR A 49 -7.24 16.30 -11.56
N TRP A 50 -6.01 16.18 -11.05
CA TRP A 50 -5.19 15.00 -11.30
C TRP A 50 -5.83 13.81 -10.59
N SER A 51 -6.28 12.86 -11.39
CA SER A 51 -6.87 11.61 -10.93
C SER A 51 -5.98 10.49 -11.43
N LEU A 52 -5.68 9.55 -10.54
CA LEU A 52 -4.81 8.42 -10.86
C LEU A 52 -5.65 7.32 -11.50
N ASP A 53 -5.32 7.03 -12.76
CA ASP A 53 -5.86 5.86 -13.45
C ASP A 53 -5.27 4.60 -12.80
N GLU A 54 -6.14 3.73 -12.28
CA GLU A 54 -5.77 2.45 -11.66
C GLU A 54 -5.03 1.51 -12.63
N THR A 55 -5.31 1.62 -13.92
CA THR A 55 -4.64 0.89 -15.00
C THR A 55 -3.35 1.56 -15.49
N GLY A 56 -3.00 2.74 -14.98
CA GLY A 56 -1.77 3.44 -15.35
C GLY A 56 -0.51 2.73 -14.86
N LEU A 57 0.57 2.79 -15.64
CA LEU A 57 1.90 2.34 -15.20
C LEU A 57 2.42 3.16 -14.01
N VAL A 58 2.07 4.44 -13.95
CA VAL A 58 2.48 5.35 -12.85
C VAL A 58 1.94 4.86 -11.51
N PHE A 59 0.67 4.45 -11.45
CA PHE A 59 0.08 3.91 -10.23
C PHE A 59 0.71 2.57 -9.82
N TYR A 60 1.05 1.73 -10.79
CA TYR A 60 1.75 0.47 -10.55
C TYR A 60 3.16 0.70 -9.97
N LEU A 61 3.95 1.59 -10.58
CA LEU A 61 5.29 1.94 -10.10
C LEU A 61 5.24 2.55 -8.70
N TRP A 62 4.29 3.45 -8.46
CA TRP A 62 4.07 4.02 -7.13
C TRP A 62 3.76 2.94 -6.08
N THR A 63 2.82 2.05 -6.40
CA THR A 63 2.45 0.94 -5.50
C THR A 63 3.64 0.00 -5.25
N THR A 64 4.55 -0.15 -6.22
CA THR A 64 5.81 -0.90 -6.06
C THR A 64 6.75 -0.23 -5.06
N ILE A 65 6.90 1.10 -5.12
CA ILE A 65 7.72 1.87 -4.17
C ILE A 65 7.19 1.71 -2.74
N VAL A 66 5.86 1.81 -2.59
CA VAL A 66 5.20 1.63 -1.29
C VAL A 66 5.36 0.20 -0.78
N PHE A 67 5.27 -0.81 -1.66
CA PHE A 67 5.53 -2.20 -1.31
C PHE A 67 6.97 -2.41 -0.80
N ILE A 68 7.98 -1.83 -1.45
CA ILE A 68 9.37 -1.88 -1.01
C ILE A 68 9.51 -1.25 0.39
N GLY A 69 8.86 -0.10 0.63
CA GLY A 69 8.86 0.53 1.95
C GLY A 69 8.20 -0.32 3.04
N CYS A 70 7.09 -0.99 2.73
CA CYS A 70 6.46 -1.94 3.65
C CYS A 70 7.39 -3.13 3.95
N PHE A 71 8.05 -3.68 2.92
CA PHE A 71 8.98 -4.80 3.08
C PHE A 71 10.20 -4.41 3.91
N TYR A 72 10.80 -3.24 3.66
CA TYR A 72 11.88 -2.70 4.48
C TYR A 72 11.47 -2.62 5.95
N ASN A 73 10.35 -1.96 6.24
CA ASN A 73 9.85 -1.80 7.61
C ASN A 73 9.60 -3.15 8.29
N LEU A 74 9.01 -4.12 7.57
CA LEU A 74 8.73 -5.47 8.05
C LEU A 74 9.99 -6.24 8.47
N VAL A 75 11.10 -6.05 7.77
CA VAL A 75 12.37 -6.71 8.09
C VAL A 75 13.12 -5.96 9.20
N THR A 76 13.21 -4.62 9.10
CA THR A 76 13.99 -3.81 10.05
C THR A 76 13.40 -3.78 11.45
N ILE A 77 12.08 -3.82 11.61
CA ILE A 77 11.45 -3.77 12.94
C ILE A 77 11.90 -4.93 13.84
N VAL A 78 12.14 -6.08 13.22
CA VAL A 78 12.54 -7.30 13.91
C VAL A 78 14.05 -7.36 14.13
N ILE A 79 14.84 -6.88 13.16
CA ILE A 79 16.31 -6.79 13.28
C ILE A 79 16.73 -5.82 14.40
N MET A 80 15.94 -4.79 14.66
CA MET A 80 16.25 -3.80 15.71
C MET A 80 16.18 -4.35 17.14
N VAL A 81 15.79 -5.62 17.32
CA VAL A 81 15.93 -6.33 18.60
C VAL A 81 17.40 -6.59 18.96
N PHE A 82 18.29 -6.73 17.99
CA PHE A 82 19.71 -6.99 18.25
C PHE A 82 20.42 -5.70 18.69
N GLU A 83 20.89 -5.65 19.94
CA GLU A 83 21.53 -4.44 20.50
C GLU A 83 22.77 -3.99 19.72
N GLU A 84 23.58 -4.91 19.20
CA GLU A 84 24.78 -4.60 18.42
C GLU A 84 24.42 -3.88 17.10
N VAL A 85 23.36 -4.36 16.43
CA VAL A 85 22.87 -3.74 15.20
C VAL A 85 22.22 -2.40 15.51
N HIS A 86 21.47 -2.31 16.60
CA HIS A 86 20.87 -1.07 17.05
C HIS A 86 21.94 0.02 17.26
N ARG A 87 23.01 -0.25 18.01
CA ARG A 87 24.05 0.74 18.31
C ARG A 87 24.77 1.25 17.06
N ASN A 88 25.08 0.37 16.10
CA ASN A 88 25.87 0.75 14.93
C ASN A 88 25.03 1.39 13.80
N PHE A 89 23.75 1.01 13.67
CA PHE A 89 22.90 1.41 12.55
C PHE A 89 21.73 2.32 12.94
N TYR A 90 21.71 2.87 14.16
CA TYR A 90 20.61 3.71 14.64
C TYR A 90 20.39 4.98 13.79
N GLU A 91 21.44 5.74 13.54
CA GLU A 91 21.40 7.01 12.80
C GLU A 91 20.85 6.86 11.36
N PRO A 92 21.41 5.97 10.50
CA PRO A 92 20.86 5.77 9.17
C PRO A 92 19.46 5.17 9.20
N TRP A 93 19.13 4.36 10.21
CA TRP A 93 17.79 3.79 10.35
C TRP A 93 16.72 4.86 10.62
N ILE A 94 16.99 5.84 11.50
CA ILE A 94 16.06 6.96 11.73
C ILE A 94 15.82 7.72 10.43
N THR A 95 16.90 8.06 9.71
CA THR A 95 16.81 8.80 8.45
C THR A 95 15.94 8.06 7.43
N CYS A 96 16.18 6.75 7.25
CA CYS A 96 15.36 5.91 6.38
C CYS A 96 13.90 5.83 6.84
N ASN A 97 13.63 5.76 8.15
CA ASN A 97 12.26 5.74 8.66
C ASN A 97 11.50 7.02 8.32
N ILE A 98 12.13 8.18 8.49
CA ILE A 98 11.52 9.47 8.14
C ILE A 98 11.18 9.51 6.65
N VAL A 99 12.08 9.02 5.79
CA VAL A 99 11.83 8.94 4.34
C VAL A 99 10.63 8.05 4.03
N PHE A 100 10.53 6.87 4.65
CA PHE A 100 9.38 5.98 4.44
C PHE A 100 8.07 6.54 5.00
N ASP A 101 8.11 7.30 6.10
CA ASP A 101 6.94 7.99 6.64
C ASP A 101 6.44 9.07 5.67
N CYS A 102 7.35 9.83 5.04
CA CYS A 102 7.00 10.76 3.96
C CYS A 102 6.36 10.03 2.78
N ILE A 103 6.91 8.87 2.36
CA ILE A 103 6.34 8.05 1.27
C ILE A 103 4.93 7.56 1.64
N PHE A 104 4.70 7.12 2.87
CA PHE A 104 3.38 6.66 3.31
C PHE A 104 2.37 7.78 3.44
N PHE A 105 2.80 8.98 3.82
CA PHE A 105 1.97 10.18 3.79
C PHE A 105 1.57 10.57 2.36
N LEU A 106 2.53 10.56 1.42
CA LEU A 106 2.25 10.79 0.00
C LEU A 106 1.31 9.72 -0.56
N ASP A 107 1.47 8.46 -0.15
CA ASP A 107 0.59 7.36 -0.53
C ASP A 107 -0.85 7.67 -0.08
N LEU A 108 -1.09 8.11 1.16
CA LEU A 108 -2.43 8.52 1.60
C LEU A 108 -3.06 9.55 0.65
N ILE A 109 -2.31 10.58 0.25
CA ILE A 109 -2.77 11.60 -0.70
C ILE A 109 -3.12 10.95 -2.05
N MET A 110 -2.24 10.10 -2.58
CA MET A 110 -2.46 9.38 -3.84
C MET A 110 -3.72 8.51 -3.77
N LEU A 111 -3.98 7.86 -2.64
CA LEU A 111 -5.14 6.99 -2.42
C LEU A 111 -6.46 7.77 -2.34
N THR A 112 -6.46 9.02 -1.87
CA THR A 112 -7.64 9.90 -1.97
C THR A 112 -7.95 10.33 -3.41
N ARG A 113 -6.98 10.22 -4.32
CA ARG A 113 -7.09 10.60 -5.74
C ARG A 113 -7.26 9.40 -6.67
N ARG A 114 -7.42 8.20 -6.10
CA ARG A 114 -7.66 6.98 -6.86
C ARG A 114 -9.08 6.99 -7.42
N GLN A 115 -9.19 6.78 -8.71
CA GLN A 115 -10.48 6.59 -9.38
C GLN A 115 -11.07 5.23 -9.02
N PHE A 116 -12.39 5.19 -8.88
CA PHE A 116 -13.13 3.95 -8.68
C PHE A 116 -14.18 3.80 -9.79
N ILE A 117 -14.63 2.57 -9.97
CA ILE A 117 -15.67 2.22 -10.94
C ILE A 117 -16.94 1.92 -10.15
N GLU A 118 -17.99 2.69 -10.42
CA GLU A 118 -19.33 2.47 -9.87
C GLU A 118 -20.27 2.30 -11.08
N ASP A 119 -21.06 1.23 -11.10
CA ASP A 119 -21.98 0.89 -12.19
C ASP A 119 -21.35 0.85 -13.60
N GLY A 120 -20.08 0.44 -13.69
CA GLY A 120 -19.34 0.33 -14.96
C GLY A 120 -18.83 1.66 -15.52
N ILE A 121 -19.08 2.78 -14.83
CA ILE A 121 -18.60 4.11 -15.21
C ILE A 121 -17.45 4.52 -14.28
N ARG A 122 -16.38 5.06 -14.87
CA ARG A 122 -15.20 5.54 -14.14
C ARG A 122 -15.48 6.95 -13.61
N ILE A 123 -15.68 7.07 -12.31
CA ILE A 123 -15.94 8.36 -11.65
C ILE A 123 -14.61 9.07 -11.40
N LYS A 124 -14.46 10.29 -11.96
CA LYS A 124 -13.25 11.13 -11.83
C LYS A 124 -13.43 12.31 -10.86
N GLY A 125 -14.59 12.41 -10.21
CA GLY A 125 -14.93 13.52 -9.32
C GLY A 125 -14.16 13.46 -8.00
N VAL A 126 -13.40 14.51 -7.66
CA VAL A 126 -12.57 14.59 -6.44
C VAL A 126 -13.38 14.39 -5.16
N LYS A 127 -14.54 15.04 -5.07
CA LYS A 127 -15.40 14.98 -3.88
C LYS A 127 -15.96 13.57 -3.69
N GLU A 128 -16.46 12.98 -4.78
CA GLU A 128 -17.02 11.62 -4.77
C GLU A 128 -15.95 10.57 -4.40
N MET A 129 -14.73 10.68 -4.96
CA MET A 129 -13.61 9.79 -4.62
C MET A 129 -13.25 9.87 -3.13
N LEU A 130 -13.22 11.08 -2.56
CA LEU A 130 -12.91 11.27 -1.15
C LEU A 130 -14.02 10.71 -0.24
N ILE A 131 -15.28 11.02 -0.53
CA ILE A 131 -16.43 10.56 0.28
C ILE A 131 -16.53 9.04 0.25
N HIS A 132 -16.41 8.43 -0.94
CA HIS A 132 -16.38 6.98 -1.09
C HIS A 132 -15.22 6.37 -0.27
N ARG A 133 -14.04 6.98 -0.33
CA ARG A 133 -12.87 6.52 0.40
C ARG A 133 -13.05 6.65 1.92
N MET A 134 -13.58 7.77 2.41
CA MET A 134 -13.82 8.00 3.84
C MET A 134 -14.82 7.02 4.45
N LYS A 135 -15.78 6.55 3.66
CA LYS A 135 -16.74 5.52 4.08
C LYS A 135 -16.08 4.14 4.27
N SER A 136 -14.92 3.91 3.65
CA SER A 136 -14.23 2.63 3.69
C SER A 136 -13.38 2.46 4.96
N LYS A 137 -13.43 1.27 5.57
CA LYS A 137 -12.65 0.93 6.77
C LYS A 137 -11.14 1.09 6.56
N TYR A 138 -10.66 0.92 5.33
CA TYR A 138 -9.24 1.07 4.99
C TYR A 138 -8.72 2.50 5.24
N PHE A 139 -9.57 3.51 5.14
CA PHE A 139 -9.17 4.89 5.42
C PHE A 139 -8.78 5.10 6.89
N TYR A 140 -9.52 4.50 7.81
CA TYR A 140 -9.18 4.55 9.24
C TYR A 140 -7.89 3.80 9.57
N ILE A 141 -7.63 2.67 8.89
CA ILE A 141 -6.38 1.92 9.04
C ILE A 141 -5.20 2.76 8.52
N ASP A 142 -5.34 3.44 7.38
CA ASP A 142 -4.30 4.31 6.83
C ASP A 142 -3.99 5.49 7.77
N ILE A 143 -5.01 6.10 8.37
CA ILE A 143 -4.82 7.18 9.37
C ILE A 143 -4.11 6.65 10.62
N LEU A 144 -4.51 5.46 11.10
CA LEU A 144 -3.92 4.85 12.29
C LEU A 144 -2.44 4.47 12.07
N CYS A 145 -2.07 4.09 10.85
CA CYS A 145 -0.67 3.86 10.45
C CYS A 145 0.19 5.12 10.44
N ILE A 146 -0.39 6.26 10.07
CA ILE A 146 0.34 7.53 9.83
C ILE A 146 0.38 8.39 11.09
N LEU A 147 -0.51 8.15 12.06
CA LEU A 147 -0.46 8.81 13.35
C LEU A 147 0.96 8.67 13.91
N PRO A 148 1.62 9.77 14.31
CA PRO A 148 2.98 9.75 14.82
C PRO A 148 2.97 9.03 16.17
N THR A 149 3.06 7.71 16.13
CA THR A 149 3.18 6.85 17.31
C THR A 149 4.45 7.16 18.10
N ASP A 150 5.43 7.79 17.46
CA ASP A 150 6.63 8.33 18.08
C ASP A 150 6.32 9.48 19.06
N LEU A 151 5.28 10.30 18.80
CA LEU A 151 4.81 11.34 19.74
C LEU A 151 4.12 10.71 20.97
N LEU A 152 3.41 9.60 20.77
CA LEU A 152 2.82 8.82 21.86
C LEU A 152 3.91 8.12 22.70
N LEU A 153 5.02 7.76 22.07
CA LEU A 153 6.22 7.20 22.70
C LEU A 153 6.93 8.22 23.61
N TYR A 154 6.95 9.49 23.22
CA TYR A 154 7.42 10.60 24.07
C TYR A 154 6.58 10.76 25.34
N LEU A 155 5.27 10.51 25.26
CA LEU A 155 4.35 10.55 26.40
C LEU A 155 4.40 9.30 27.28
N ARG A 156 4.70 8.13 26.72
CA ARG A 156 4.87 6.86 27.44
C ARG A 156 6.00 5.99 26.85
N PRO A 157 7.19 5.97 27.46
CA PRO A 157 8.34 5.19 26.96
C PRO A 157 8.16 3.65 27.05
N GLY A 158 7.12 3.15 27.72
CA GLY A 158 6.87 1.71 27.88
C GLY A 158 6.19 1.01 26.69
N LEU A 159 5.82 1.73 25.63
CA LEU A 159 5.04 1.19 24.51
C LEU A 159 5.90 0.92 23.27
N SER A 160 6.93 0.07 23.40
CA SER A 160 7.74 -0.39 22.25
C SER A 160 6.89 -1.06 21.14
N ILE A 161 5.70 -1.55 21.52
CA ILE A 161 4.67 -2.17 20.67
C ILE A 161 4.02 -1.17 19.70
N CYS A 162 4.07 0.15 19.98
CA CYS A 162 3.49 1.17 19.11
C CYS A 162 4.17 1.26 17.72
N ARG A 163 5.37 0.68 17.56
CA ARG A 163 6.03 0.58 16.24
C ARG A 163 5.37 -0.44 15.31
N LEU A 164 4.60 -1.40 15.85
CA LEU A 164 3.84 -2.37 15.06
C LEU A 164 2.70 -1.73 14.26
N ASN A 165 2.28 -0.50 14.59
CA ASN A 165 1.27 0.22 13.82
C ASN A 165 1.66 0.39 12.35
N ARG A 166 2.97 0.46 12.05
CA ARG A 166 3.49 0.53 10.68
C ARG A 166 3.23 -0.76 9.88
N LEU A 167 3.05 -1.91 10.54
CA LEU A 167 2.70 -3.20 9.92
C LEU A 167 1.23 -3.28 9.50
N LEU A 168 0.35 -2.44 10.03
CA LEU A 168 -1.05 -2.41 9.63
C LEU A 168 -1.20 -2.02 8.14
N LYS A 169 -0.18 -1.37 7.56
CA LYS A 169 -0.09 -1.06 6.14
C LYS A 169 0.20 -2.28 5.24
N CYS A 170 0.39 -3.48 5.81
CA CYS A 170 0.54 -4.75 5.07
C CYS A 170 -0.67 -5.07 4.17
N TYR A 171 -1.85 -4.51 4.41
CA TYR A 171 -2.98 -4.58 3.47
C TYR A 171 -2.58 -4.16 2.04
N ARG A 172 -1.76 -3.11 1.91
CA ARG A 172 -1.30 -2.57 0.62
C ARG A 172 -0.44 -3.56 -0.18
N VAL A 173 0.24 -4.48 0.51
CA VAL A 173 1.01 -5.56 -0.12
C VAL A 173 0.09 -6.51 -0.87
N GLY A 174 -1.09 -6.83 -0.31
CA GLY A 174 -2.09 -7.65 -0.98
C GLY A 174 -2.59 -7.02 -2.28
N GLU A 175 -2.80 -5.71 -2.27
CA GLU A 175 -3.22 -4.95 -3.44
C GLU A 175 -2.13 -4.92 -4.53
N PHE A 176 -0.87 -4.69 -4.16
CA PHE A 176 0.26 -4.80 -5.09
C PHE A 176 0.36 -6.19 -5.72
N ASN A 177 0.18 -7.23 -4.91
CA ASN A 177 0.23 -8.61 -5.37
C ASN A 177 -0.89 -8.93 -6.36
N ALA A 178 -2.11 -8.44 -6.11
CA ALA A 178 -3.24 -8.61 -7.03
C ALA A 178 -3.00 -7.88 -8.36
N LEU A 179 -2.50 -6.64 -8.31
CA LEU A 179 -2.17 -5.87 -9.51
C LEU A 179 -1.07 -6.52 -10.34
N THR A 180 -0.03 -7.03 -9.67
CA THR A 180 1.09 -7.70 -10.33
C THR A 180 0.63 -9.03 -10.93
N GLU A 181 -0.28 -9.76 -10.30
CA GLU A 181 -0.83 -11.01 -10.85
C GLU A 181 -1.56 -10.79 -12.17
N ILE A 182 -2.35 -9.72 -12.28
CA ILE A 182 -3.11 -9.40 -13.50
C ILE A 182 -2.17 -8.96 -14.64
N ARG A 183 -1.02 -8.33 -14.32
CA ARG A 183 -0.08 -7.78 -15.31
C ARG A 183 0.95 -8.80 -15.80
N THR A 184 1.20 -9.84 -15.01
CA THR A 184 2.29 -10.78 -15.28
C THR A 184 1.89 -11.78 -16.35
N THR A 185 2.71 -11.92 -17.39
CA THR A 185 2.52 -12.87 -18.49
C THR A 185 2.77 -14.33 -18.08
N LEU A 186 3.50 -14.55 -16.98
CA LEU A 186 3.87 -15.86 -16.43
C LEU A 186 3.32 -16.04 -14.99
N PRO A 187 2.04 -16.39 -14.82
CA PRO A 187 1.40 -16.46 -13.51
C PRO A 187 2.04 -17.49 -12.56
N ASN A 188 2.58 -18.58 -13.10
CA ASN A 188 3.19 -19.64 -12.29
C ASN A 188 4.48 -19.17 -11.60
N LEU A 189 5.33 -18.42 -12.31
CA LEU A 189 6.56 -17.89 -11.74
C LEU A 189 6.27 -16.88 -10.62
N PHE A 190 5.27 -16.01 -10.83
CA PHE A 190 4.85 -15.03 -9.84
C PHE A 190 4.30 -15.69 -8.58
N ARG A 191 3.52 -16.77 -8.72
CA ARG A 191 3.01 -17.56 -7.59
C ARG A 191 4.13 -18.17 -6.75
N ILE A 192 5.14 -18.76 -7.39
CA ILE A 192 6.31 -19.33 -6.70
C ILE A 192 7.10 -18.23 -5.99
N SER A 193 7.33 -17.10 -6.67
CA SER A 193 8.02 -15.94 -6.08
C SER A 193 7.33 -15.44 -4.81
N LYS A 194 6.01 -15.23 -4.85
CA LYS A 194 5.21 -14.85 -3.66
C LYS A 194 5.38 -15.83 -2.51
N LEU A 195 5.41 -17.13 -2.80
CA LEU A 195 5.61 -18.17 -1.79
C LEU A 195 7.00 -18.08 -1.15
N ILE A 196 8.05 -17.95 -1.96
CA ILE A 196 9.44 -17.82 -1.47
C ILE A 196 9.60 -16.60 -0.57
N PHE A 197 9.10 -15.43 -1.01
CA PHE A 197 9.16 -14.21 -0.20
C PHE A 197 8.40 -14.36 1.13
N THR A 198 7.26 -15.04 1.13
CA THR A 198 6.48 -15.29 2.34
C THR A 198 7.26 -16.21 3.30
N CYS A 199 7.85 -17.29 2.80
CA CYS A 199 8.69 -18.20 3.60
C CYS A 199 9.89 -17.46 4.23
N PHE A 200 10.57 -16.60 3.47
CA PHE A 200 11.68 -15.79 3.98
C PHE A 200 11.27 -14.92 5.16
N ILE A 201 10.15 -14.20 5.07
CA ILE A 201 9.63 -13.37 6.15
C ILE A 201 9.33 -14.20 7.39
N ILE A 202 8.69 -15.36 7.24
CA ILE A 202 8.34 -16.24 8.35
C ILE A 202 9.59 -16.72 9.09
N PHE A 203 10.61 -17.21 8.38
CA PHE A 203 11.84 -17.69 9.01
C PHE A 203 12.61 -16.55 9.70
N HIS A 204 12.66 -15.38 9.07
CA HIS A 204 13.29 -14.19 9.66
C HIS A 204 12.62 -13.78 10.97
N TRP A 205 11.29 -13.65 10.94
CA TRP A 205 10.49 -13.31 12.12
C TRP A 205 10.63 -14.38 13.21
N ASN A 206 10.60 -15.66 12.84
CA ASN A 206 10.73 -16.76 13.79
C ASN A 206 12.08 -16.76 14.49
N GLY A 207 13.19 -16.60 13.74
CA GLY A 207 14.54 -16.57 14.30
C GLY A 207 14.76 -15.39 15.25
N CYS A 208 14.28 -14.19 14.87
CA CYS A 208 14.45 -13.03 15.72
C CYS A 208 13.50 -13.02 16.93
N LEU A 209 12.27 -13.56 16.81
CA LEU A 209 11.38 -13.75 17.95
C LEU A 209 11.97 -14.76 18.94
N TYR A 210 12.57 -15.84 18.46
CA TYR A 210 13.29 -16.80 19.31
C TYR A 210 14.42 -16.10 20.10
N PHE A 211 15.21 -15.27 19.42
CA PHE A 211 16.26 -14.48 20.07
C PHE A 211 15.70 -13.45 21.07
N PHE A 212 14.65 -12.71 20.71
CA PHE A 212 13.96 -11.76 21.59
C PHE A 212 13.48 -12.42 22.88
N ILE A 213 12.84 -13.58 22.76
CA ILE A 213 12.34 -14.38 23.90
C ILE A 213 13.52 -14.85 24.75
N SER A 214 14.63 -15.30 24.15
CA SER A 214 15.81 -15.73 24.89
C SER A 214 16.40 -14.61 25.76
N ILE A 215 16.46 -13.39 25.24
CA ILE A 215 16.89 -12.21 26.02
C ILE A 215 15.89 -11.91 27.14
N TYR A 216 14.59 -11.89 26.81
CA TYR A 216 13.54 -11.53 27.76
C TYR A 216 13.51 -12.44 28.99
N TYR A 217 13.59 -13.76 28.78
CA TYR A 217 13.58 -14.74 29.86
C TYR A 217 14.96 -14.96 30.50
N ASN A 218 16.01 -14.26 30.06
CA ASN A 218 17.38 -14.43 30.53
C ASN A 218 17.82 -15.92 30.55
N PHE A 219 17.34 -16.73 29.61
CA PHE A 219 17.77 -18.13 29.54
C PHE A 219 19.22 -18.14 29.06
N PRO A 220 20.20 -18.63 29.86
CA PRO A 220 21.46 -19.05 29.27
C PRO A 220 21.10 -20.15 28.28
N CYS A 221 21.47 -19.93 27.02
CA CYS A 221 21.20 -20.80 25.88
C CYS A 221 20.97 -22.26 26.33
N MET A 222 19.74 -22.78 26.19
CA MET A 222 19.38 -24.13 26.66
C MET A 222 20.29 -25.21 26.06
N LEU A 223 20.89 -24.92 24.90
CA LEU A 223 21.95 -25.73 24.27
C LEU A 223 23.19 -25.88 25.17
N PHE A 224 23.57 -24.83 25.89
CA PHE A 224 24.69 -24.82 26.84
C PHE A 224 24.36 -25.61 28.10
N HIS A 225 23.10 -25.58 28.55
CA HIS A 225 22.66 -26.34 29.74
C HIS A 225 22.55 -27.85 29.46
N ILE A 226 22.10 -28.23 28.26
CA ILE A 226 22.08 -29.64 27.80
C ILE A 226 23.51 -30.15 27.56
N PHE A 227 24.40 -29.32 27.01
CA PHE A 227 25.82 -29.67 26.84
C PHE A 227 26.58 -29.77 28.18
N LEU A 228 26.27 -28.91 29.17
CA LEU A 228 26.82 -28.99 30.52
C LEU A 228 26.25 -30.17 31.34
N LEU A 229 24.97 -30.52 31.13
CA LEU A 229 24.37 -31.75 31.67
C LEU A 229 25.06 -33.00 31.11
N HIS A 230 25.31 -33.03 29.80
CA HIS A 230 26.02 -34.14 29.16
C HIS A 230 27.50 -34.22 29.57
N LYS A 231 28.14 -33.10 29.96
CA LYS A 231 29.51 -33.08 30.47
C LYS A 231 29.63 -33.20 32.00
N GLY A 232 28.53 -33.35 32.74
CA GLY A 232 28.57 -33.58 34.19
C GLY A 232 29.13 -32.43 35.04
N ILE A 233 29.12 -31.18 34.54
CA ILE A 233 29.75 -30.01 35.19
C ILE A 233 28.79 -29.25 36.13
N LEU A 234 27.58 -29.77 36.36
CA LEU A 234 26.59 -29.13 37.24
C LEU A 234 26.86 -29.34 38.75
N SER A 235 27.78 -30.23 39.14
CA SER A 235 28.14 -30.41 40.54
C SER A 235 28.93 -29.23 41.13
N ASP A 236 29.67 -28.48 40.31
CA ASP A 236 30.58 -27.42 40.80
C ASP A 236 29.94 -26.02 40.86
N PHE A 237 28.84 -25.78 40.12
CA PHE A 237 28.19 -24.47 40.11
C PHE A 237 27.29 -24.19 41.33
N GLY A 238 27.01 -25.22 42.15
CA GLY A 238 26.28 -25.07 43.41
C GLY A 238 27.03 -24.26 44.48
N ILE A 239 28.35 -24.11 44.34
CA ILE A 239 29.20 -23.43 45.34
C ILE A 239 29.34 -21.92 45.03
N TYR A 240 29.28 -21.51 43.77
CA TYR A 240 29.50 -20.10 43.38
C TYR A 240 28.31 -19.16 43.64
N ARG A 241 27.10 -19.69 43.90
CA ARG A 241 25.90 -18.87 44.17
C ARG A 241 25.87 -18.28 45.59
N LYS A 242 26.70 -18.77 46.53
CA LYS A 242 26.65 -18.35 47.94
C LYS A 242 27.54 -17.15 48.29
N GLN A 243 28.44 -16.71 47.40
CA GLN A 243 29.41 -15.65 47.70
C GLN A 243 29.07 -14.25 47.15
N ARG A 244 27.93 -14.06 46.46
CA ARG A 244 27.61 -12.76 45.81
C ARG A 244 26.46 -11.98 46.47
N ASN A 245 26.14 -12.29 47.73
CA ASN A 245 25.14 -11.59 48.56
C ASN A 245 25.76 -10.98 49.83
N TYR A 246 26.89 -10.26 49.68
CA TYR A 246 27.35 -9.24 50.60
C TYR A 246 27.97 -8.10 49.80
#